data_AF-A0AAE4A038-F1
#
_entry.id   AF-A0AAE4A038-F1
#
_cell.length_a   1.000
_cell.length_b   1.000
_cell.length_c   1.000
_cell.angle_alpha   90.00
_cell.angle_beta   90.00
_cell.angle_gamma   90.00
#
_symmetry.space_group_name_H-M   'P 1'
#
loop_
_entity.id
_entity.type
_entity.pdbx_description
1 polymer ?
#
loop_
_entity_poly.entity_id
_entity_poly.type
_entity_poly.pdbx_seq_one_letter_code
_entity_poly.pdbx_strand_id
1 'polypeptide(L)'
;MSLDSGEQAGVIWGGVAAVLVLGAGIFKAARARGDIHNEWDARVRLAAAVLNDKAANELRELRDEINEILPPDEAPFDPVDVIADLSPLIARAEQATEYGDARDRMLKALDRAKKVVHVPLIAGLTLLLVGLVALTAFYADAIDVPGIVRPVGFALVGVSALILAFVTGIYTVCQSRLSRGEILAGTSGTDAGSPS
;
A
#
# COMPACT_ATOMS: atom_id res chain seq x y z
N MET A 1 4.39 41.37 -23.60
CA MET A 1 5.23 41.94 -22.54
C MET A 1 6.53 41.15 -22.63
N SER A 2 7.54 41.70 -23.29
CA SER A 2 8.81 40.99 -23.51
C SER A 2 9.58 40.95 -22.20
N LEU A 3 9.90 39.74 -21.73
CA LEU A 3 10.77 39.56 -20.57
C LEU A 3 12.17 40.06 -20.89
N ASP A 4 12.87 40.62 -19.89
CA ASP A 4 14.30 40.87 -20.03
C ASP A 4 15.06 39.53 -20.13
N SER A 5 16.21 39.56 -20.80
CA SER A 5 17.08 38.39 -21.01
C SER A 5 17.44 37.67 -19.69
N GLY A 6 17.58 38.40 -18.58
CA GLY A 6 17.80 37.81 -17.25
C GLY A 6 16.58 37.08 -16.68
N GLU A 7 15.37 37.60 -16.91
CA GLU A 7 14.12 36.99 -16.45
C GLU A 7 13.80 35.71 -17.23
N GLN A 8 14.03 35.73 -18.54
CA GLN A 8 13.87 34.56 -19.41
C GLN A 8 14.80 33.42 -19.00
N ALA A 9 16.06 33.72 -18.70
CA ALA A 9 17.01 32.75 -18.18
C ALA A 9 16.56 32.15 -16.84
N GLY A 10 15.99 32.98 -15.95
CA GLY A 10 15.44 32.53 -14.67
C GLY A 10 14.29 31.53 -14.82
N VAL A 11 13.35 31.78 -15.73
CA VAL A 11 12.23 30.88 -16.02
C VAL A 11 12.74 29.55 -16.58
N ILE A 12 13.70 29.58 -17.51
CA ILE A 12 14.28 28.38 -18.12
C ILE A 12 15.02 27.55 -17.06
N TRP A 13 15.90 28.15 -16.27
CA TRP A 13 16.63 27.44 -15.21
C TRP A 13 15.69 26.87 -14.13
N GLY A 14 14.64 27.60 -13.76
CA GLY A 14 13.60 27.11 -12.87
C GLY A 14 12.87 25.88 -13.44
N GLY A 15 12.54 25.91 -14.73
CA GLY A 15 11.94 24.76 -15.42
C GLY A 15 12.89 23.57 -15.50
N VAL A 16 14.17 23.78 -15.83
CA VAL A 16 15.18 22.72 -15.87
C VAL A 16 15.36 22.07 -14.49
N ALA A 17 15.47 22.88 -13.43
CA ALA A 17 15.57 22.37 -12.07
C ALA A 17 14.34 21.52 -11.69
N ALA A 18 13.14 21.97 -12.01
CA ALA A 18 11.91 21.23 -11.77
C ALA A 18 11.87 19.91 -12.55
N VAL A 19 12.26 19.90 -13.82
CA VAL A 19 12.37 18.69 -14.65
C VAL A 19 13.36 17.69 -14.06
N LEU A 20 14.52 18.14 -13.59
CA LEU A 20 15.52 17.28 -12.97
C LEU A 20 15.01 16.64 -11.67
N VAL A 21 14.35 17.42 -10.81
CA VAL A 21 13.74 16.92 -9.57
C VAL A 21 12.65 15.89 -9.86
N LEU A 22 11.76 16.19 -10.81
CA LEU A 22 10.68 15.28 -11.21
C LEU A 22 11.21 14.02 -11.91
N GLY A 23 12.21 14.15 -12.77
CA GLY A 23 12.87 13.03 -13.43
C GLY A 23 13.54 12.09 -12.43
N ALA A 24 14.23 12.63 -11.43
CA ALA A 24 14.78 11.85 -10.32
C ALA A 24 13.66 11.16 -9.52
N GLY A 25 12.53 11.84 -9.29
CA GLY A 25 11.33 11.29 -8.66
C GLY A 25 10.73 10.11 -9.44
N ILE A 26 10.58 10.24 -10.77
CA ILE A 26 10.10 9.17 -11.65
C ILE A 26 11.04 7.97 -11.61
N PHE A 27 12.34 8.20 -11.70
CA PHE A 27 13.33 7.13 -11.65
C PHE A 27 13.30 6.40 -10.30
N LYS A 28 13.22 7.15 -9.20
CA LYS A 28 13.10 6.59 -7.86
C LYS A 28 11.79 5.81 -7.68
N ALA A 29 10.68 6.30 -8.22
CA ALA A 29 9.40 5.59 -8.22
C ALA A 29 9.44 4.30 -9.05
N ALA A 30 10.09 4.33 -10.21
CA ALA A 30 10.30 3.16 -11.04
C ALA A 30 11.18 2.11 -10.34
N ARG A 31 12.18 2.53 -9.56
CA ARG A 31 13.00 1.63 -8.74
C ARG A 31 12.24 1.08 -7.53
N ALA A 32 11.47 1.94 -6.86
CA ALA A 32 10.58 1.54 -5.78
C ALA A 32 9.54 0.49 -6.22
N ARG A 33 9.19 0.42 -7.51
CA ARG A 33 8.40 -0.70 -8.07
C ARG A 33 9.07 -2.05 -7.83
N GLY A 34 10.37 -2.14 -8.09
CA GLY A 34 11.12 -3.39 -7.90
C GLY A 34 11.16 -3.79 -6.42
N ASP A 35 11.42 -2.80 -5.56
CA ASP A 35 11.52 -3.02 -4.11
C ASP A 35 10.15 -3.35 -3.50
N ILE A 36 9.09 -2.60 -3.83
CA ILE A 36 7.72 -2.89 -3.38
C ILE A 36 7.24 -4.25 -3.92
N HIS A 37 7.61 -4.65 -5.14
CA HIS A 37 7.15 -5.93 -5.68
C HIS A 37 7.85 -7.13 -5.07
N ASN A 38 9.11 -7.00 -4.64
CA ASN A 38 9.88 -8.12 -4.11
C ASN A 38 9.89 -8.16 -2.58
N GLU A 39 10.17 -7.03 -1.93
CA GLU A 39 10.31 -6.95 -0.49
C GLU A 39 8.96 -7.04 0.21
N TRP A 40 7.95 -6.28 -0.25
CA TRP A 40 6.63 -6.32 0.37
C TRP A 40 5.90 -7.62 0.06
N ASP A 41 6.11 -8.21 -1.12
CA ASP A 41 5.54 -9.53 -1.44
C ASP A 41 6.10 -10.62 -0.53
N ALA A 42 7.43 -10.62 -0.31
CA ALA A 42 8.07 -11.54 0.62
C ALA A 42 7.56 -11.37 2.05
N ARG A 43 7.54 -10.13 2.57
CA ARG A 43 7.04 -9.82 3.92
C ARG A 43 5.59 -10.23 4.12
N VAL A 44 4.73 -9.92 3.14
CA VAL A 44 3.31 -10.28 3.19
C VAL A 44 3.11 -11.77 3.14
N ARG A 45 3.85 -12.50 2.30
CA ARG A 45 3.78 -13.96 2.25
C ARG A 45 4.20 -14.59 3.58
N LEU A 46 5.27 -14.10 4.18
CA LEU A 46 5.74 -14.59 5.48
C LEU A 46 4.72 -14.32 6.57
N ALA A 47 4.21 -13.09 6.69
CA ALA A 47 3.19 -12.75 7.67
C ALA A 47 1.88 -13.52 7.44
N ALA A 48 1.47 -13.72 6.18
CA ALA A 48 0.30 -14.52 5.84
C ALA A 48 0.48 -16.01 6.19
N ALA A 49 1.69 -16.56 6.02
CA ALA A 49 2.00 -17.93 6.43
C ALA A 49 1.92 -18.08 7.95
N VAL A 50 2.54 -17.16 8.70
CA VAL A 50 2.49 -17.15 10.17
C VAL A 50 1.04 -17.02 10.69
N LEU A 51 0.23 -16.14 10.10
CA LEU A 51 -1.20 -16.01 10.47
C LEU A 51 -1.98 -17.30 10.17
N ASN A 52 -1.64 -18.00 9.09
CA ASN A 52 -2.26 -19.27 8.75
C ASN A 52 -1.86 -20.39 9.73
N ASP A 53 -0.60 -20.42 10.16
CA ASP A 53 -0.12 -21.36 11.18
C ASP A 53 -0.79 -21.09 12.54
N LYS A 54 -0.93 -19.82 12.93
CA LYS A 54 -1.68 -19.45 14.14
C LYS A 54 -3.14 -19.88 14.06
N ALA A 55 -3.83 -19.60 12.95
CA ALA A 55 -5.21 -20.03 12.75
C ALA A 55 -5.35 -21.57 12.78
N ALA A 56 -4.40 -22.29 12.19
CA ALA A 56 -4.39 -23.75 12.23
C ALA A 56 -4.17 -24.30 13.64
N ASN A 57 -3.34 -23.66 14.45
CA ASN A 57 -3.14 -24.05 15.85
C ASN A 57 -4.40 -23.79 16.69
N GLU A 58 -5.03 -22.63 16.56
CA GLU A 58 -6.30 -22.36 17.27
C GLU A 58 -7.38 -23.38 16.88
N LEU A 59 -7.49 -23.76 15.60
CA LEU A 59 -8.44 -24.79 15.16
C LEU A 59 -8.09 -26.19 15.67
N ARG A 60 -6.80 -26.50 15.86
CA ARG A 60 -6.37 -27.77 16.48
C ARG A 60 -6.73 -27.80 17.96
N GLU A 61 -6.43 -26.72 18.68
CA GLU A 61 -6.77 -26.62 20.10
C GLU A 61 -8.28 -26.63 20.31
N LEU A 62 -9.05 -25.95 19.46
CA LEU A 62 -10.52 -26.03 19.46
C LEU A 62 -11.01 -27.46 19.24
N ARG A 63 -10.40 -28.20 18.31
CA ARG A 63 -10.74 -29.61 18.08
C ARG A 63 -10.45 -30.46 19.31
N ASP A 64 -9.33 -30.24 19.97
CA ASP A 64 -8.92 -31.01 21.15
C ASP A 64 -9.86 -30.73 22.34
N GLU A 65 -10.25 -29.46 22.56
CA GLU A 65 -11.26 -29.08 23.57
C GLU A 65 -12.65 -29.66 23.26
N ILE A 66 -13.06 -29.66 22.00
CA ILE A 66 -14.32 -30.30 21.56
C ILE A 66 -14.28 -31.80 21.86
N ASN A 67 -13.17 -32.48 21.57
CA ASN A 67 -13.02 -33.92 21.83
C ASN A 67 -12.96 -34.25 23.33
N GLU A 68 -12.53 -33.32 24.18
CA GLU A 68 -12.52 -33.51 25.64
C GLU A 68 -13.94 -33.38 26.24
N ILE A 69 -14.78 -32.50 25.65
CA ILE A 69 -16.15 -32.26 26.11
C ILE A 69 -17.13 -33.30 25.55
N LEU A 70 -16.89 -33.80 24.34
CA LEU A 70 -17.74 -34.83 23.74
C LEU A 70 -17.46 -36.20 24.35
N PRO A 71 -18.50 -36.93 24.79
CA PRO A 71 -18.33 -38.32 25.18
C PRO A 71 -17.77 -39.16 24.01
N PRO A 72 -16.96 -40.19 24.28
CA PRO A 72 -16.51 -41.12 23.23
C PRO A 72 -17.71 -41.73 22.52
N ASP A 73 -17.54 -42.10 21.23
CA ASP A 73 -18.60 -42.52 20.28
C ASP A 73 -19.60 -43.59 20.79
N GLU A 74 -19.32 -44.26 21.90
CA GLU A 74 -20.12 -45.34 22.50
C GLU A 74 -20.90 -44.93 23.78
N ALA A 75 -20.72 -43.71 24.29
CA ALA A 75 -21.43 -43.24 25.49
C ALA A 75 -22.73 -42.47 25.13
N PRO A 76 -23.82 -42.60 25.92
CA PRO A 76 -25.07 -41.87 25.67
C PRO A 76 -24.81 -40.36 25.72
N PHE A 77 -25.17 -39.64 24.65
CA PHE A 77 -25.10 -38.17 24.62
C PHE A 77 -26.12 -37.59 25.59
N ASP A 78 -25.65 -37.03 26.72
CA ASP A 78 -26.48 -36.27 27.66
C ASP A 78 -26.39 -34.76 27.34
N PRO A 79 -27.42 -34.14 26.75
CA PRO A 79 -27.40 -32.71 26.44
C PRO A 79 -27.33 -31.80 27.67
N VAL A 80 -27.55 -32.33 28.89
CA VAL A 80 -27.47 -31.56 30.15
C VAL A 80 -26.03 -31.37 30.61
N ASP A 81 -25.13 -32.32 30.35
CA ASP A 81 -23.69 -32.21 30.63
C ASP A 81 -22.97 -31.31 29.61
N VAL A 82 -23.55 -31.12 28.42
CA VAL A 82 -23.05 -30.24 27.35
C VAL A 82 -23.48 -28.77 27.56
N ILE A 83 -24.27 -28.45 28.59
CA ILE A 83 -24.54 -27.07 29.04
C ILE A 83 -23.32 -26.50 29.80
N ALA A 84 -22.11 -26.87 29.38
CA ALA A 84 -20.89 -26.16 29.72
C ALA A 84 -20.91 -24.80 29.01
N ASP A 85 -20.36 -23.78 29.65
CA ASP A 85 -20.18 -22.47 29.04
C ASP A 85 -19.41 -22.63 27.72
N LEU A 86 -20.07 -22.38 26.59
CA LEU A 86 -19.48 -22.47 25.24
C LEU A 86 -18.68 -21.21 24.86
N SER A 87 -18.72 -20.17 25.71
CA SER A 87 -17.97 -18.92 25.50
C SER A 87 -16.48 -19.12 25.16
N PRO A 88 -15.70 -20.00 25.82
CA PRO A 88 -14.29 -20.23 25.47
C PRO A 88 -14.10 -20.82 24.06
N LEU A 89 -14.95 -21.75 23.64
CA LEU A 89 -14.92 -22.35 22.30
C LEU A 89 -15.26 -21.30 21.23
N ILE A 90 -16.27 -20.47 21.50
CA ILE A 90 -16.65 -19.36 20.61
C ILE A 90 -15.50 -18.35 20.50
N ALA A 91 -14.87 -17.98 21.63
CA ALA A 91 -13.76 -17.03 21.64
C ALA A 91 -12.55 -17.52 20.82
N ARG A 92 -12.20 -18.81 20.90
CA ARG A 92 -11.13 -19.40 20.07
C ARG A 92 -11.48 -19.44 18.59
N ALA A 93 -12.73 -19.79 18.26
CA ALA A 93 -13.20 -19.76 16.88
C ALA A 93 -13.15 -18.34 16.30
N GLU A 94 -13.57 -17.33 17.08
CA GLU A 94 -13.46 -15.91 16.71
C GLU A 94 -11.99 -15.51 16.49
N GLN A 95 -11.08 -15.95 17.35
CA GLN A 95 -9.65 -15.66 17.22
C GLN A 95 -9.04 -16.27 15.95
N ALA A 96 -9.43 -17.51 15.61
CA ALA A 96 -9.03 -18.14 14.34
C ALA A 96 -9.56 -17.36 13.11
N THR A 97 -10.80 -16.87 13.18
CA THR A 97 -11.36 -16.03 12.10
C THR A 97 -10.67 -14.68 11.99
N GLU A 98 -10.26 -14.07 13.11
CA GLU A 98 -9.53 -12.81 13.11
C GLU A 98 -8.19 -12.92 12.38
N TYR A 99 -7.45 -14.02 12.59
CA TYR A 99 -6.21 -14.30 11.86
C TYR A 99 -6.45 -14.50 10.35
N GLY A 100 -7.52 -15.20 9.98
CA GLY A 100 -7.94 -15.36 8.59
C GLY A 100 -8.27 -14.04 7.91
N ASP A 101 -9.07 -13.19 8.57
CA ASP A 101 -9.44 -11.87 8.09
C ASP A 101 -8.25 -10.92 8.01
N ALA A 102 -7.29 -11.01 8.95
CA ALA A 102 -6.05 -10.25 8.91
C ALA A 102 -5.22 -10.63 7.68
N ARG A 103 -5.04 -11.92 7.41
CA ARG A 103 -4.35 -12.43 6.21
C ARG A 103 -5.01 -11.91 4.93
N ASP A 104 -6.33 -12.03 4.83
CA ASP A 104 -7.10 -11.60 3.68
C ASP A 104 -6.98 -10.09 3.43
N ARG A 105 -7.03 -9.30 4.51
CA ARG A 105 -6.85 -7.84 4.45
C ARG A 105 -5.44 -7.47 3.98
N MET A 106 -4.39 -8.18 4.41
CA MET A 106 -3.01 -7.96 3.96
C MET A 106 -2.85 -8.28 2.46
N LEU A 107 -3.35 -9.43 2.00
CA LEU A 107 -3.26 -9.82 0.60
C LEU A 107 -4.04 -8.86 -0.31
N LYS A 108 -5.25 -8.47 0.09
CA LYS A 108 -6.07 -7.46 -0.64
C LYS A 108 -5.43 -6.07 -0.63
N ALA A 109 -4.70 -5.71 0.42
CA ALA A 109 -3.96 -4.44 0.49
C ALA A 109 -2.73 -4.47 -0.44
N LEU A 110 -1.98 -5.58 -0.48
CA LEU A 110 -0.85 -5.75 -1.38
C LEU A 110 -1.29 -5.72 -2.86
N ASP A 111 -2.36 -6.44 -3.22
CA ASP A 111 -2.89 -6.43 -4.59
C ASP A 111 -3.37 -5.03 -5.01
N ARG A 112 -4.06 -4.31 -4.09
CA ARG A 112 -4.44 -2.91 -4.31
C ARG A 112 -3.23 -2.00 -4.45
N ALA A 113 -2.21 -2.14 -3.62
CA ALA A 113 -0.98 -1.36 -3.74
C ALA A 113 -0.31 -1.58 -5.10
N LYS A 114 -0.18 -2.84 -5.55
CA LYS A 114 0.39 -3.19 -6.86
C LYS A 114 -0.37 -2.56 -8.02
N LYS A 115 -1.71 -2.54 -7.98
CA LYS A 115 -2.56 -2.02 -9.06
C LYS A 115 -2.69 -0.49 -9.05
N VAL A 116 -2.93 0.07 -7.86
CA VAL A 116 -3.38 1.46 -7.70
C VAL A 116 -2.23 2.42 -7.46
N VAL A 117 -1.07 1.95 -6.98
CA VAL A 117 0.06 2.87 -6.76
C VAL A 117 0.86 3.06 -8.05
N HIS A 118 1.03 2.03 -8.88
CA HIS A 118 2.02 2.08 -9.96
C HIS A 118 1.57 2.88 -11.19
N VAL A 119 0.44 2.50 -11.80
CA VAL A 119 -0.04 3.08 -13.06
C VAL A 119 -0.39 4.57 -12.91
N PRO A 120 -1.22 4.99 -11.93
CA PRO A 120 -1.58 6.40 -11.80
C PRO A 120 -0.43 7.25 -11.25
N LEU A 121 0.55 6.71 -10.51
CA LEU A 121 1.70 7.50 -10.07
C LEU A 121 2.62 7.87 -11.23
N ILE A 122 2.91 6.92 -12.12
CA ILE A 122 3.68 7.21 -13.34
C ILE A 122 2.89 8.18 -14.22
N ALA A 123 1.60 7.90 -14.46
CA ALA A 123 0.76 8.79 -15.25
C ALA A 123 0.72 10.21 -14.68
N GLY A 124 0.52 10.34 -13.36
CA GLY A 124 0.57 11.62 -12.65
C GLY A 124 1.89 12.33 -12.84
N LEU A 125 3.02 11.69 -12.52
CA LEU A 125 4.35 12.30 -12.69
C LEU A 125 4.63 12.73 -14.13
N THR A 126 4.21 11.93 -15.13
CA THR A 126 4.38 12.29 -16.54
C THR A 126 3.51 13.49 -16.94
N LEU A 127 2.25 13.55 -16.48
CA LEU A 127 1.37 14.69 -16.72
C LEU A 127 1.91 15.96 -16.05
N LEU A 128 2.45 15.84 -14.84
CA LEU A 128 3.12 16.93 -14.14
C LEU A 128 4.29 17.47 -14.97
N LEU A 129 5.15 16.57 -15.46
CA LEU A 129 6.31 16.93 -16.25
C LEU A 129 5.91 17.66 -17.54
N VAL A 130 4.94 17.11 -18.28
CA VAL A 130 4.43 17.71 -19.52
C VAL A 130 3.81 19.09 -19.26
N GLY A 131 2.98 19.21 -18.22
CA GLY A 131 2.37 20.48 -17.85
C GLY A 131 3.39 21.54 -17.46
N LEU A 132 4.43 21.14 -16.73
CA LEU A 132 5.49 22.04 -16.27
C LEU A 132 6.38 22.49 -17.42
N VAL A 133 6.76 21.58 -18.33
CA VAL A 133 7.50 21.92 -19.57
C VAL A 133 6.68 22.87 -20.45
N ALA A 134 5.38 22.62 -20.62
CA ALA A 134 4.50 23.48 -21.40
C ALA A 134 4.37 24.89 -20.80
N LEU A 135 4.23 24.99 -19.47
CA LEU A 135 4.21 26.28 -18.77
C LEU A 135 5.56 27.00 -18.86
N THR A 136 6.68 26.30 -18.66
CA THR A 136 8.02 26.88 -18.80
C THR A 136 8.23 27.40 -20.22
N ALA A 137 7.88 26.64 -21.26
CA ALA A 137 8.03 27.06 -22.65
C ALA A 137 7.16 28.30 -22.97
N PHE A 138 5.92 28.34 -22.45
CA PHE A 138 5.02 29.48 -22.61
C PHE A 138 5.53 30.74 -21.92
N TYR A 139 6.00 30.64 -20.66
CA TYR A 139 6.49 31.79 -19.91
C TYR A 139 7.90 32.23 -20.32
N ALA A 140 8.72 31.34 -20.87
CA ALA A 140 10.04 31.68 -21.38
C ALA A 140 9.97 32.34 -22.76
N ASP A 141 8.79 32.52 -23.37
CA ASP A 141 8.61 33.06 -24.73
C ASP A 141 9.53 32.34 -25.76
N ALA A 142 9.88 31.08 -25.46
CA ALA A 142 10.90 30.34 -26.18
C ALA A 142 10.38 29.78 -27.51
N ILE A 143 9.05 29.67 -27.63
CA ILE A 143 8.31 29.18 -28.79
C ILE A 143 7.04 30.03 -28.86
N ASP A 144 6.60 30.37 -30.07
CA ASP A 144 5.33 31.08 -30.29
C ASP A 144 4.16 30.09 -30.04
N VAL A 145 3.84 29.86 -28.76
CA VAL A 145 2.84 28.88 -28.33
C VAL A 145 1.46 29.52 -28.22
N PRO A 146 0.38 28.86 -28.67
CA PRO A 146 -0.96 29.43 -28.60
C PRO A 146 -1.37 29.78 -27.16
N GLY A 147 -2.12 30.86 -26.97
CA GLY A 147 -2.58 31.31 -25.64
C GLY A 147 -3.37 30.26 -24.82
N ILE A 148 -3.86 29.19 -25.47
CA ILE A 148 -4.53 28.06 -24.82
C ILE A 148 -3.59 27.17 -23.99
N VAL A 149 -2.28 27.25 -24.23
CA VAL A 149 -1.28 26.42 -23.52
C VAL A 149 -1.23 26.74 -22.03
N ARG A 150 -1.46 28.00 -21.64
CA ARG A 150 -1.47 28.41 -20.23
C ARG A 150 -2.58 27.72 -19.40
N PRO A 151 -3.88 27.83 -19.74
CA PRO A 151 -4.92 27.15 -18.97
C PRO A 151 -4.79 25.63 -19.02
N VAL A 152 -4.37 25.05 -20.15
CA VAL A 152 -4.13 23.60 -20.28
C VAL A 152 -2.98 23.15 -19.37
N GLY A 153 -1.87 23.89 -19.34
CA GLY A 153 -0.73 23.61 -18.47
C GLY A 153 -1.10 23.61 -16.99
N PHE A 154 -1.86 24.63 -16.54
CA PHE A 154 -2.37 24.66 -15.16
C PHE A 154 -3.33 23.50 -14.86
N ALA A 155 -4.21 23.15 -15.81
CA ALA A 155 -5.10 22.01 -15.65
C ALA A 155 -4.32 20.69 -15.52
N LEU A 156 -3.28 20.48 -16.32
CA LEU A 156 -2.42 19.29 -16.25
C LEU A 156 -1.70 19.19 -14.90
N VAL A 157 -1.11 20.30 -14.43
CA VAL A 157 -0.46 20.34 -13.11
C VAL A 157 -1.46 20.08 -11.98
N GLY A 158 -2.64 20.69 -12.03
CA GLY A 158 -3.69 20.51 -11.03
C GLY A 158 -4.22 19.07 -10.97
N VAL A 159 -4.55 18.49 -12.14
CA VAL A 159 -5.00 17.09 -12.23
C VAL A 159 -3.91 16.13 -11.76
N SER A 160 -2.65 16.37 -12.15
CA SER A 160 -1.54 15.58 -11.65
C SER A 160 -1.40 15.64 -10.13
N ALA A 161 -1.50 16.83 -9.53
CA ALA A 161 -1.39 16.99 -8.09
C ALA A 161 -2.47 16.19 -7.35
N LEU A 162 -3.71 16.20 -7.86
CA LEU A 162 -4.81 15.39 -7.33
C LEU A 162 -4.53 13.89 -7.43
N ILE A 163 -4.04 13.42 -8.58
CA ILE A 163 -3.68 12.01 -8.77
C ILE A 163 -2.58 11.60 -7.78
N LEU A 164 -1.51 12.39 -7.66
CA LEU A 164 -0.40 12.10 -6.76
C LEU A 164 -0.84 12.10 -5.29
N ALA A 165 -1.69 13.05 -4.88
CA ALA A 165 -2.25 13.09 -3.54
C ALA A 165 -3.12 11.86 -3.25
N PHE A 166 -3.98 11.47 -4.18
CA PHE A 166 -4.84 10.29 -4.06
C PHE A 166 -4.02 9.00 -3.93
N VAL A 167 -3.02 8.82 -4.79
CA VAL A 167 -2.14 7.65 -4.75
C VAL A 167 -1.37 7.59 -3.44
N THR A 168 -0.85 8.73 -2.97
CA THR A 168 -0.14 8.81 -1.69
C THR A 168 -1.07 8.42 -0.52
N GLY A 169 -2.32 8.89 -0.53
CA GLY A 169 -3.30 8.51 0.48
C GLY A 169 -3.57 7.00 0.50
N ILE A 170 -3.76 6.38 -0.66
CA ILE A 170 -3.97 4.93 -0.78
C ILE A 170 -2.74 4.16 -0.30
N TYR A 171 -1.55 4.61 -0.67
CA TYR A 171 -0.29 3.99 -0.24
C TYR A 171 -0.18 3.99 1.30
N THR A 172 -0.42 5.12 1.96
CA THR A 172 -0.38 5.24 3.43
C THR A 172 -1.42 4.32 4.09
N VAL A 173 -2.63 4.22 3.54
CA VAL A 173 -3.66 3.30 4.05
C VAL A 173 -3.22 1.85 3.90
N CYS A 174 -2.66 1.46 2.76
CA CYS A 174 -2.15 0.10 2.55
C CYS A 174 -1.00 -0.23 3.51
N GLN A 175 -0.05 0.70 3.68
CA GLN A 175 1.08 0.57 4.60
C GLN A 175 0.60 0.38 6.06
N SER A 176 -0.39 1.17 6.51
CA SER A 176 -0.92 1.02 7.87
C SER A 176 -1.62 -0.32 8.09
N ARG A 177 -2.34 -0.84 7.09
CA ARG A 177 -2.99 -2.17 7.17
C ARG A 177 -1.97 -3.30 7.21
N LEU A 178 -0.90 -3.18 6.44
CA LEU A 178 0.18 -4.15 6.41
C LEU A 178 0.95 -4.18 7.73
N SER A 179 1.31 -3.00 8.26
CA SER A 179 1.95 -2.89 9.57
C SER A 179 1.10 -3.51 10.69
N ARG A 180 -0.23 -3.28 10.70
CA ARG A 180 -1.13 -3.92 11.67
C ARG A 180 -1.13 -5.45 11.56
N GLY A 181 -1.13 -5.97 10.34
CA GLY A 181 -1.06 -7.41 10.11
C GLY A 181 0.27 -8.04 10.53
N GLU A 182 1.39 -7.35 10.29
CA GLU A 182 2.72 -7.76 10.76
C GLU A 182 2.82 -7.76 12.29
N ILE A 183 2.22 -6.79 12.96
CA ILE A 183 2.15 -6.75 14.44
C ILE A 183 1.36 -7.95 14.96
N LEU A 184 0.20 -8.24 14.35
CA LEU A 184 -0.63 -9.40 14.74
C LEU A 184 0.09 -10.74 14.47
N ALA A 185 0.83 -10.81 13.36
CA ALA A 185 1.68 -11.96 13.05
C ALA A 185 2.87 -12.09 14.03
N GLY A 186 3.29 -11.00 14.69
CA GLY A 186 4.51 -10.96 15.50
C GLY A 186 5.78 -10.83 14.65
N THR A 187 5.64 -10.40 13.39
CA THR A 187 6.74 -10.28 12.43
C THR A 187 7.23 -8.84 12.29
N SER A 188 6.60 -7.88 12.99
CA SER A 188 6.98 -6.46 13.03
C SER A 188 8.31 -6.27 13.77
N GLY A 189 9.43 -6.48 13.10
CA GLY A 189 10.77 -6.37 13.70
C GLY A 189 11.75 -7.47 13.31
N THR A 190 11.40 -8.39 12.42
CA THR A 190 12.37 -9.33 11.85
C THR A 190 13.17 -8.69 10.71
N ASP A 191 13.58 -7.43 10.89
CA ASP A 191 14.58 -6.74 10.08
C ASP A 191 15.78 -6.47 11.01
N ALA A 192 16.99 -6.81 10.58
CA ALA A 192 18.27 -6.45 11.21
C ALA A 192 18.68 -7.19 12.51
N GLY A 193 19.61 -8.14 12.34
CA GLY A 193 20.75 -8.29 13.24
C GLY A 193 20.46 -8.72 14.69
N SER A 194 20.44 -10.03 14.90
CA SER A 194 21.10 -10.61 16.08
C SER A 194 21.95 -11.78 15.60
N PRO A 195 23.25 -11.57 15.28
CA PRO A 195 24.21 -12.64 15.35
C PRO A 195 24.39 -13.01 16.82
N SER A 196 24.24 -14.31 17.11
CA SER A 196 24.76 -15.08 18.26
C SER A 196 24.74 -14.42 19.64
#